data_AF-A0A8E2W540-F1
#
_entry.id   AF-A0A8E2W540-F1
#
_cell.length_a   1.000
_cell.length_b   1.000
_cell.length_c   1.000
_cell.angle_alpha   90.00
_cell.angle_beta   90.00
_cell.angle_gamma   90.00
#
_symmetry.space_group_name_H-M   'P 1'
#
loop_
_entity.id
_entity.type
_entity.pdbx_description
1 polymer ?
#
loop_
_entity_poly.entity_id
_entity_poly.type
_entity_poly.pdbx_seq_one_letter_code
_entity_poly.pdbx_strand_id
1 'polypeptide(L)'
;MDRPSKHASYEKVREAGVVMSQAVQFALGIDWDGRRQILAVEMANRESRSAWKDFLVALKARGLRGVELAVSGDHAGLVAAIGEVGQHVGLRRHP
;
A
#
# COMPACT_ATOMS: atom_id res chain seq x y z
N MET A 1 -6.69 13.77 19.16
CA MET A 1 -5.35 13.17 19.33
C MET A 1 -5.31 11.96 18.43
N ASP A 2 -5.01 12.18 17.15
CA ASP A 2 -5.16 11.18 16.09
C ASP A 2 -3.84 10.41 15.97
N ARG A 3 -3.90 9.07 16.03
CA ARG A 3 -2.70 8.21 15.94
C ARG A 3 -2.35 8.04 14.45
N PRO A 4 -1.07 8.10 14.05
CA PRO A 4 -0.70 7.88 12.66
C PRO A 4 -1.06 6.46 12.21
N SER A 5 -1.76 6.34 11.08
CA SER A 5 -2.10 5.08 10.44
C SER A 5 -0.84 4.52 9.79
N LYS A 6 -0.33 3.38 10.28
CA LYS A 6 0.87 2.73 9.72
C LYS A 6 0.52 2.05 8.39
N HIS A 7 1.37 2.21 7.37
CA HIS A 7 1.15 1.70 6.02
C HIS A 7 2.01 0.48 5.63
N ALA A 8 2.84 -0.03 6.54
CA ALA A 8 3.36 -1.40 6.47
C ALA A 8 3.66 -1.90 7.89
N SER A 9 3.38 -3.17 8.13
CA SER A 9 3.81 -3.88 9.34
C SER A 9 4.93 -4.84 8.95
N TYR A 10 5.97 -4.96 9.77
CA TYR A 10 6.99 -5.99 9.57
C TYR A 10 6.66 -7.19 10.41
N GLU A 11 6.50 -8.34 9.78
CA GLU A 11 6.18 -9.59 10.45
C GLU A 11 7.36 -10.55 10.39
N LYS A 12 7.50 -11.37 11.45
CA LYS A 12 8.48 -12.46 11.48
C LYS A 12 7.89 -13.67 10.78
N VAL A 13 8.48 -14.03 9.65
CA VAL A 13 8.00 -15.13 8.81
C VAL A 13 9.11 -16.15 8.64
N ARG A 14 8.74 -17.43 8.61
CA ARG A 14 9.66 -18.54 8.36
C ARG A 14 9.58 -18.93 6.89
N GLU A 15 10.66 -18.73 6.17
CA GLU A 15 10.79 -19.06 4.75
C GLU A 15 12.06 -19.89 4.55
N ALA A 16 11.95 -21.01 3.82
CA ALA A 16 13.06 -21.95 3.60
C ALA A 16 13.82 -22.36 4.89
N GLY A 17 13.11 -22.48 6.02
CA GLY A 17 13.68 -22.86 7.32
C GLY A 17 14.25 -21.70 8.14
N VAL A 18 14.41 -20.51 7.57
CA VAL A 18 14.99 -19.33 8.24
C VAL A 18 13.89 -18.35 8.64
N VAL A 19 13.99 -17.77 9.84
CA VAL A 19 13.08 -16.69 10.28
C VAL A 19 13.64 -15.36 9.83
N MET A 20 12.86 -14.61 9.05
CA MET A 20 13.22 -13.29 8.53
C MET A 20 12.10 -12.27 8.77
N SER A 21 12.44 -10.98 8.64
CA SER A 21 11.48 -9.89 8.72
C SER A 21 11.00 -9.56 7.31
N GLN A 22 9.70 -9.64 7.05
CA GLN A 22 9.09 -9.25 5.78
C GLN A 22 8.10 -8.12 6.00
N ALA A 23 8.02 -7.21 5.03
CA ALA A 23 7.06 -6.13 5.03
C ALA A 23 5.70 -6.66 4.57
N VAL A 24 4.65 -6.30 5.29
CA VAL A 24 3.25 -6.56 4.91
C VAL A 24 2.67 -5.26 4.39
N GLN A 25 2.36 -5.24 3.10
CA GLN A 25 1.71 -4.14 2.41
C GLN A 25 0.22 -4.41 2.34
N PHE A 26 -0.60 -3.42 2.66
CA PHE A 26 -2.03 -3.53 2.53
C PHE A 26 -2.65 -2.24 2.03
N ALA A 27 -3.75 -2.38 1.29
CA ALA A 27 -4.55 -1.27 0.79
C ALA A 27 -5.97 -1.34 1.35
N LEU A 28 -6.42 -0.23 1.90
CA LEU A 28 -7.80 -0.02 2.32
C LEU A 28 -8.47 0.93 1.33
N GLY A 29 -9.67 0.58 0.89
CA GLY A 29 -10.53 1.41 0.07
C GLY A 29 -11.78 1.82 0.83
N ILE A 30 -12.36 2.94 0.43
CA ILE A 30 -13.72 3.34 0.79
C ILE A 30 -14.51 3.37 -0.53
N ASP A 31 -15.61 2.62 -0.62
CA ASP A 31 -16.48 2.67 -1.79
C ASP A 31 -17.40 3.91 -1.77
N TRP A 32 -18.19 4.07 -2.83
CA TRP A 32 -19.15 5.17 -2.97
C TRP A 32 -20.26 5.17 -1.91
N ASP A 33 -20.53 4.02 -1.29
CA ASP A 33 -21.47 3.87 -0.18
C ASP A 33 -20.81 4.18 1.18
N GLY A 34 -19.53 4.58 1.18
CA GLY A 34 -18.77 4.91 2.39
C GLY A 34 -18.25 3.69 3.16
N ARG A 35 -18.29 2.48 2.57
CA ARG A 35 -17.88 1.25 3.25
C ARG A 35 -16.38 1.03 3.10
N ARG A 36 -15.73 0.71 4.23
CA ARG A 36 -14.31 0.36 4.28
C ARG A 36 -14.12 -1.10 3.88
N GLN A 37 -13.12 -1.34 3.03
CA GLN A 37 -12.80 -2.67 2.53
C GLN A 37 -11.29 -2.84 2.35
N ILE A 38 -10.80 -4.05 2.63
CA ILE A 38 -9.43 -4.43 2.31
C ILE A 38 -9.39 -4.79 0.83
N LEU A 39 -8.60 -4.04 0.05
CA LEU A 39 -8.46 -4.25 -1.38
C LEU A 39 -7.38 -5.30 -1.69
N ALA A 40 -6.28 -5.28 -0.94
CA ALA A 40 -5.20 -6.26 -1.03
C ALA A 40 -4.39 -6.29 0.26
N VAL A 41 -3.78 -7.46 0.52
CA VAL A 41 -2.73 -7.67 1.52
C VAL A 41 -1.68 -8.53 0.84
N GLU A 42 -0.44 -8.05 0.78
CA GLU A 42 0.66 -8.76 0.13
C GLU A 42 1.94 -8.64 0.94
N MET A 43 2.77 -9.66 0.84
CA MET A 43 4.08 -9.71 1.46
C MET A 43 5.13 -9.17 0.49
N ALA A 44 6.07 -8.40 1.02
CA ALA A 44 7.22 -7.90 0.30
C ALA A 44 8.49 -8.11 1.13
N ASN A 45 9.61 -8.38 0.44
CA ASN A 45 10.90 -8.55 1.10
C ASN A 45 11.36 -7.30 1.87
N ARG A 46 10.95 -6.12 1.40
CA ARG A 46 11.19 -4.82 2.04
C ARG A 46 10.25 -3.78 1.49
N GLU A 47 10.08 -2.69 2.23
CA GLU A 47 9.47 -1.50 1.65
C GLU A 47 10.44 -0.83 0.68
N SER A 48 10.07 -0.80 -0.59
CA SER A 48 10.84 -0.16 -1.64
C SER A 48 9.90 0.40 -2.70
N ARG A 49 10.39 1.34 -3.51
CA ARG A 49 9.63 1.89 -4.62
C ARG A 49 9.13 0.80 -5.58
N SER A 50 9.98 -0.16 -5.93
CA SER A 50 9.59 -1.26 -6.83
C SER A 50 8.53 -2.15 -6.21
N ALA A 51 8.67 -2.53 -4.93
CA ALA A 51 7.67 -3.35 -4.25
C ALA A 51 6.29 -2.66 -4.22
N TRP A 52 6.25 -1.36 -3.90
CA TRP A 52 5.00 -0.59 -3.91
C TRP A 52 4.42 -0.43 -5.32
N LYS A 53 5.28 -0.29 -6.35
CA LYS A 53 4.84 -0.24 -7.75
C LYS A 53 4.18 -1.55 -8.16
N ASP A 54 4.82 -2.68 -7.87
CA ASP A 54 4.31 -4.01 -8.21
C ASP A 54 2.94 -4.24 -7.55
N PHE A 55 2.82 -3.89 -6.26
CA PHE A 55 1.56 -3.95 -5.52
C PHE A 55 0.45 -3.09 -6.14
N LEU A 56 0.75 -1.84 -6.51
CA LEU A 56 -0.23 -0.95 -7.15
C LEU A 56 -0.62 -1.42 -8.56
N VAL A 57 0.31 -1.98 -9.32
CA VAL A 57 0.05 -2.58 -10.63
C VAL A 57 -0.86 -3.80 -10.48
N ALA A 58 -0.61 -4.67 -9.49
CA ALA A 58 -1.45 -5.83 -9.20
C ALA A 58 -2.89 -5.41 -8.83
N LEU A 59 -3.06 -4.37 -8.02
CA LEU A 59 -4.38 -3.81 -7.69
C LEU A 59 -5.14 -3.33 -8.94
N LYS A 60 -4.47 -2.62 -9.85
CA LYS A 60 -5.09 -2.17 -11.12
C LYS A 60 -5.44 -3.35 -12.02
N ALA A 61 -4.57 -4.35 -12.11
CA ALA A 61 -4.83 -5.56 -12.88
C ALA A 61 -6.06 -6.32 -12.37
N ARG A 62 -6.31 -6.29 -11.05
CA ARG A 62 -7.52 -6.83 -10.40
C ARG A 62 -8.78 -5.98 -10.59
N GLY A 63 -8.68 -4.84 -11.28
CA GLY A 63 -9.82 -4.00 -11.62
C GLY A 63 -10.00 -2.76 -10.75
N LEU A 64 -9.04 -2.41 -9.89
CA LEU A 64 -9.09 -1.13 -9.17
C LEU A 64 -9.00 0.04 -10.17
N ARG A 65 -10.03 0.86 -10.19
CA ARG A 65 -10.20 2.01 -11.10
C ARG A 65 -10.94 3.13 -10.36
N GLY A 66 -10.85 4.35 -10.89
CA GLY A 66 -11.59 5.50 -10.34
C GLY A 66 -11.15 5.92 -8.93
N VAL A 67 -9.88 5.69 -8.57
CA VAL A 67 -9.33 6.19 -7.30
C VAL A 67 -9.18 7.70 -7.41
N GLU A 68 -9.89 8.45 -6.57
CA GLU A 68 -9.81 9.92 -6.55
C GLU A 68 -8.76 10.44 -5.58
N LEU A 69 -8.58 9.75 -4.45
CA LEU A 69 -7.67 10.13 -3.37
C LEU A 69 -6.88 8.91 -2.88
N ALA A 70 -5.56 9.04 -2.86
CA ALA A 70 -4.67 8.14 -2.16
C ALA A 70 -4.12 8.85 -0.91
N VAL A 71 -4.24 8.18 0.24
CA VAL A 71 -3.65 8.63 1.50
C VAL A 71 -2.54 7.66 1.88
N SER A 72 -1.35 8.18 2.11
CA SER A 72 -0.19 7.40 2.55
C SER A 72 0.49 8.06 3.75
N GLY A 73 1.13 7.24 4.59
CA GLY A 73 2.13 7.74 5.55
C GLY A 73 3.38 8.28 4.84
N ASP A 74 4.37 8.72 5.62
CA ASP A 74 5.62 9.30 5.12
C ASP A 74 6.62 8.24 4.56
N HIS A 75 6.13 7.39 3.65
CA HIS A 75 6.95 6.39 2.96
C HIS A 75 7.29 6.85 1.54
N ALA A 76 8.51 7.35 1.34
CA ALA A 76 8.97 7.92 0.07
C ALA A 76 8.81 6.96 -1.14
N GLY A 77 9.01 5.66 -0.92
CA GLY A 77 8.85 4.65 -1.98
C GLY A 77 7.39 4.48 -2.45
N LEU A 78 6.42 4.63 -1.53
CA LEU A 78 5.00 4.49 -1.86
C LEU A 78 4.53 5.73 -2.63
N VAL A 79 4.93 6.92 -2.18
CA VAL A 79 4.61 8.17 -2.88
C VAL A 79 5.15 8.17 -4.30
N ALA A 80 6.41 7.76 -4.49
CA ALA A 80 7.00 7.67 -5.81
C ALA A 80 6.24 6.68 -6.72
N ALA A 81 5.83 5.53 -6.18
CA ALA A 81 5.06 4.53 -6.92
C ALA A 81 3.64 5.02 -7.28
N ILE A 82 2.96 5.74 -6.38
CA ILE A 82 1.65 6.34 -6.67
C ILE A 82 1.76 7.34 -7.82
N GLY A 83 2.78 8.19 -7.82
CA GLY A 83 3.01 9.16 -8.90
C GLY A 83 3.23 8.51 -10.27
N GLU A 84 3.78 7.29 -10.32
CA GLU A 84 3.94 6.53 -11.56
C GLU A 84 2.67 5.80 -12.00
N VAL A 85 1.94 5.20 -11.06
CA VAL A 85 0.87 4.24 -11.35
C VAL A 85 -0.52 4.88 -11.36
N GLY A 86 -0.74 5.86 -10.48
CA GLY A 86 -2.00 6.58 -10.26
C GLY A 86 -2.05 7.89 -11.03
N GLN A 87 -2.30 7.81 -12.34
CA GLN A 87 -2.55 9.03 -13.12
C GLN A 87 -3.85 9.69 -12.63
N HIS A 88 -3.79 10.99 -12.36
CA HIS A 88 -4.91 11.83 -11.88
C HIS A 88 -5.43 11.53 -10.46
N VAL A 89 -4.65 10.82 -9.63
CA VAL A 89 -5.01 10.58 -8.22
C VAL A 89 -4.52 11.75 -7.36
N GLY A 90 -5.39 12.34 -6.56
CA GLY A 90 -4.97 13.27 -5.50
C GLY A 90 -4.14 12.52 -4.46
N LEU A 91 -2.93 12.99 -4.15
CA LEU A 91 -2.08 12.39 -3.13
C LEU A 91 -2.04 13.26 -1.88
N ARG A 92 -2.40 12.68 -0.73
CA ARG A 92 -2.24 13.31 0.58
C ARG A 92 -1.28 12.48 1.43
N ARG A 93 -0.23 13.13 1.95
CA ARG A 93 0.69 12.55 2.93
C ARG A 93 0.24 12.88 4.34
N HIS A 94 0.26 11.90 5.24
CA HIS A 94 0.17 12.12 6.68
C HIS A 94 1.53 11.83 7.34
N PRO A 95 1.95 12.65 8.31
CA PRO A 95 3.13 12.39 9.14
C PRO A 95 2.94 11.19 10.07
#